data_AF-A0A357LBX3-F1
#
_entry.id   AF-A0A357LBX3-F1
#
_cell.length_a   1.000
_cell.length_b   1.000
_cell.length_c   1.000
_cell.angle_alpha   90.00
_cell.angle_beta   90.00
_cell.angle_gamma   90.00
#
_symmetry.space_group_name_H-M   'P 1'
#
loop_
_entity.id
_entity.type
_entity.pdbx_description
1 polymer ?
#
loop_
_entity_poly.entity_id
_entity_poly.type
_entity_poly.pdbx_seq_one_letter_code
_entity_poly.pdbx_strand_id
1 'polypeptide(L)'
;MAVILDNGDRDGIPNVLAEAMATGLPIVTTPVSGIPEIVEDGINGIFVPPNDEAALAEAIKRVAADSELRARLGESARRTIIEKFDSSKTTMELQKLFAAAPERVAAE
;
A
#
# COMPACT_ATOMS: atom_id res chain seq x y z
N MET A 1 3.73 1.31 11.08
CA MET A 1 5.13 1.14 10.64
C MET A 1 5.32 -0.35 10.47
N ALA A 2 5.56 -0.82 9.25
CA ALA A 2 5.81 -2.25 9.01
C ALA A 2 7.24 -2.60 9.47
N VAL A 3 7.41 -3.76 10.09
CA VAL A 3 8.70 -4.20 10.64
C VAL A 3 9.07 -5.57 10.06
N ILE A 4 10.37 -5.81 9.88
CA ILE A 4 10.91 -7.13 9.56
C ILE A 4 11.50 -7.68 10.85
N LEU A 5 11.01 -8.83 11.31
CA LEU A 5 11.51 -9.49 12.52
C LEU A 5 12.80 -10.27 12.23
N ASP A 6 13.59 -10.56 13.28
CA ASP A 6 14.87 -11.27 13.16
C ASP A 6 14.73 -12.68 12.56
N ASN A 7 13.54 -13.28 12.65
CA ASN A 7 13.21 -14.58 12.04
C ASN A 7 12.80 -14.47 10.55
N GLY A 8 12.82 -13.27 9.97
CA GLY A 8 12.44 -12.99 8.58
C GLY A 8 10.94 -12.78 8.36
N ASP A 9 10.12 -12.78 9.42
CA ASP A 9 8.69 -12.51 9.32
C ASP A 9 8.40 -11.05 8.93
N ARG A 10 7.33 -10.86 8.15
CA ARG A 10 7.04 -9.65 7.40
C ARG A 10 5.55 -9.34 7.45
N ASP A 11 5.22 -8.10 7.80
CA ASP A 11 3.85 -7.59 7.71
C ASP A 11 3.32 -7.62 6.26
N GLY A 12 2.03 -7.94 6.11
CA GLY A 12 1.31 -7.68 4.87
C GLY A 12 1.13 -6.18 4.59
N ILE A 13 0.25 -5.85 3.66
CA ILE A 13 -0.10 -4.45 3.39
C ILE A 13 -0.76 -3.85 4.65
N PRO A 14 -0.22 -2.74 5.22
CA PRO A 14 -0.83 -2.12 6.38
C PRO A 14 -2.18 -1.47 6.06
N ASN A 15 -3.22 -1.76 6.84
CA ASN A 15 -4.56 -1.17 6.64
C ASN A 15 -4.55 0.37 6.70
N VAL A 16 -3.77 0.96 7.61
CA VAL A 16 -3.65 2.42 7.73
C VAL A 16 -3.15 3.06 6.42
N LEU A 17 -2.33 2.34 5.65
CA LEU A 17 -1.84 2.81 4.36
C LEU A 17 -2.98 2.80 3.34
N ALA A 18 -3.75 1.72 3.30
CA ALA A 18 -4.92 1.62 2.43
C ALA A 18 -5.98 2.68 2.76
N GLU A 19 -6.24 2.95 4.04
CA GLU A 19 -7.16 4.01 4.51
C GLU A 19 -6.67 5.41 4.12
N ALA A 20 -5.37 5.69 4.30
CA ALA A 20 -4.77 6.96 3.87
C ALA A 20 -4.86 7.15 2.35
N MET A 21 -4.57 6.11 1.57
CA MET A 21 -4.73 6.15 0.12
C MET A 21 -6.20 6.36 -0.27
N ALA A 22 -7.13 5.67 0.39
CA ALA A 22 -8.56 5.79 0.11
C ALA A 22 -9.09 7.21 0.39
N THR A 23 -8.52 7.91 1.36
CA THR A 23 -8.86 9.32 1.65
C THR A 23 -8.13 10.32 0.76
N GLY A 24 -7.24 9.88 -0.12
CA GLY A 24 -6.48 10.75 -1.02
C GLY A 24 -5.34 11.50 -0.33
N LEU A 25 -4.83 10.97 0.78
CA LEU A 25 -3.69 11.54 1.48
C LEU A 25 -2.39 11.17 0.73
N PRO A 26 -1.43 12.10 0.54
CA PRO A 26 -0.11 11.75 0.03
C PRO A 26 0.61 10.78 0.98
N ILE A 27 1.29 9.79 0.42
CA ILE A 27 2.00 8.77 1.17
C ILE A 27 3.49 9.07 1.19
N VAL A 28 4.09 9.07 2.39
CA VAL A 28 5.54 9.00 2.60
C VAL A 28 5.81 7.79 3.49
N THR A 29 6.60 6.84 3.01
CA THR A 29 6.78 5.55 3.68
C THR A 29 8.13 4.92 3.32
N THR A 30 8.46 3.78 3.91
CA THR A 30 9.65 2.98 3.58
C THR A 30 9.28 1.79 2.68
N PRO A 31 10.18 1.32 1.79
CA PRO A 31 9.91 0.19 0.89
C PRO A 31 10.15 -1.16 1.57
N VAL A 32 9.48 -1.39 2.72
CA VAL A 32 9.63 -2.63 3.50
C VAL A 32 8.37 -3.48 3.45
N SER A 33 8.53 -4.79 3.57
CA SER A 33 7.40 -5.73 3.68
C SER A 33 6.44 -5.69 2.48
N GLY A 34 5.12 -5.78 2.69
CA GLY A 34 4.11 -5.67 1.62
C GLY A 34 3.89 -4.24 1.05
N ILE A 35 4.62 -3.22 1.53
CA ILE A 35 4.41 -1.83 1.07
C ILE A 35 4.72 -1.63 -0.43
N PRO A 36 5.80 -2.22 -1.01
CA PRO A 36 6.06 -2.11 -2.44
C PRO A 36 5.01 -2.77 -3.35
N GLU A 37 4.07 -3.55 -2.80
CA GLU A 37 2.97 -4.12 -3.58
C GLU A 37 1.85 -3.10 -3.86
N ILE A 38 1.76 -2.05 -3.04
CA ILE A 38 0.69 -1.04 -3.10
C ILE A 38 1.20 0.38 -3.38
N VAL A 39 2.46 0.67 -3.05
CA VAL A 39 3.11 1.96 -3.31
C VAL A 39 4.14 1.85 -4.43
N GLU A 40 4.10 2.80 -5.35
CA GLU A 40 5.05 3.03 -6.42
C GLU A 40 5.66 4.44 -6.27
N ASP A 41 6.99 4.47 -6.12
CA ASP A 41 7.75 5.67 -5.77
C ASP A 41 7.58 6.79 -6.81
N GLY A 42 7.33 8.00 -6.33
CA GLY A 42 7.08 9.19 -7.14
C GLY A 42 5.73 9.22 -7.86
N ILE A 43 4.98 8.12 -7.87
CA ILE A 43 3.69 8.00 -8.56
C ILE A 43 2.52 8.16 -7.59
N ASN A 44 2.43 7.29 -6.58
CA ASN A 44 1.34 7.28 -5.61
C ASN A 44 1.83 7.35 -4.15
N GLY A 45 3.15 7.50 -3.98
CA GLY A 45 3.80 7.77 -2.70
C GLY A 45 5.26 8.14 -2.92
N ILE A 46 5.96 8.41 -1.83
CA ILE A 46 7.41 8.64 -1.81
C ILE A 46 8.04 7.61 -0.88
N PHE A 47 9.08 6.94 -1.36
CA PHE A 47 9.93 6.11 -0.52
C PHE A 47 11.06 6.90 0.12
N VAL A 48 11.29 6.59 1.40
CA VAL A 48 12.46 7.02 2.15
C VAL A 48 13.21 5.79 2.67
N PRO A 49 14.53 5.87 2.87
CA PRO A 49 15.27 4.78 3.49
C PRO A 49 14.76 4.47 4.91
N PRO A 50 14.70 3.20 5.33
CA PRO A 50 14.42 2.85 6.72
C PRO A 50 15.46 3.44 7.67
N ASN A 51 15.00 3.89 8.84
CA ASN A 51 15.85 4.49 9.89
C ASN A 51 16.62 5.75 9.46
N ASP A 52 16.16 6.44 8.40
CA ASP A 52 16.71 7.74 7.99
C ASP A 52 15.72 8.85 8.32
N GLU A 53 15.87 9.42 9.52
CA GLU A 53 15.00 10.49 10.02
C GLU A 53 15.12 11.77 9.19
N ALA A 54 16.33 12.05 8.67
CA ALA A 54 16.59 13.24 7.87
C ALA A 54 15.87 13.12 6.51
N ALA A 55 15.97 11.98 5.83
CA ALA A 55 15.26 11.74 4.58
C ALA A 55 13.73 11.79 4.78
N LEU A 56 13.21 11.22 5.88
CA LEU A 56 11.79 11.30 6.22
C LEU A 56 11.34 12.75 6.42
N ALA A 57 12.08 13.53 7.20
CA ALA A 57 11.76 14.93 7.46
C ALA A 57 11.77 15.78 6.19
N GLU A 58 12.77 15.59 5.31
CA GLU A 58 12.85 16.32 4.04
C GLU A 58 11.72 15.92 3.07
N ALA A 59 11.36 14.64 3.00
CA ALA A 59 10.23 14.19 2.20
C ALA A 59 8.91 14.79 2.68
N ILE A 60 8.67 14.82 3.99
CA ILE A 60 7.48 15.45 4.58
C ILE A 60 7.45 16.95 4.27
N LYS A 61 8.57 17.68 4.46
CA LYS A 61 8.65 19.11 4.13
C LYS A 61 8.35 19.38 2.67
N ARG A 62 8.91 18.58 1.76
CA ARG A 62 8.68 18.70 0.31
C ARG A 62 7.21 18.54 -0.02
N VAL A 63 6.55 17.50 0.48
CA VAL A 63 5.11 17.25 0.26
C VAL A 63 4.25 18.34 0.91
N ALA A 64 4.66 18.87 2.06
CA ALA A 64 3.91 19.93 2.73
C ALA A 64 3.99 21.28 1.98
N ALA A 65 5.15 21.59 1.39
CA ALA A 65 5.42 22.85 0.71
C ALA A 65 4.92 22.90 -0.75
N ASP A 66 4.86 21.75 -1.43
CA ASP A 66 4.43 21.65 -2.83
C ASP A 66 2.98 21.14 -2.92
N SER A 67 2.03 22.06 -3.15
CA SER A 67 0.61 21.73 -3.24
C SER A 67 0.26 20.88 -4.45
N GLU A 68 0.97 21.06 -5.57
CA GLU A 68 0.71 20.30 -6.81
C GLU A 68 1.20 18.86 -6.65
N LEU A 69 2.40 18.67 -6.12
CA LEU A 69 2.92 17.35 -5.77
C LEU A 69 1.99 16.63 -4.80
N ARG A 70 1.55 17.33 -3.74
CA ARG A 70 0.63 16.77 -2.74
C ARG A 70 -0.69 16.29 -3.37
N ALA A 71 -1.31 17.10 -4.21
CA ALA A 71 -2.55 16.75 -4.90
C ALA A 71 -2.33 15.55 -5.83
N ARG A 72 -1.28 15.60 -6.66
CA ARG A 72 -0.94 14.53 -7.61
C ARG A 72 -0.72 13.17 -6.92
N LEU A 73 0.07 13.16 -5.84
CA LEU A 73 0.34 11.93 -5.08
C LEU A 73 -0.95 11.39 -4.43
N GLY A 74 -1.74 12.25 -3.79
CA GLY A 74 -3.00 11.86 -3.15
C GLY A 74 -4.04 11.31 -4.13
N GLU A 75 -4.22 11.96 -5.27
CA GLU A 75 -5.14 11.49 -6.33
C GLU A 75 -4.68 10.16 -6.91
N SER A 76 -3.38 10.00 -7.18
CA SER A 76 -2.83 8.75 -7.70
C SER A 76 -2.96 7.62 -6.68
N ALA A 77 -2.70 7.88 -5.40
CA ALA A 77 -2.91 6.95 -4.29
C ALA A 77 -4.37 6.48 -4.22
N ARG A 78 -5.32 7.41 -4.25
CA ARG A 78 -6.75 7.09 -4.25
C ARG A 78 -7.16 6.26 -5.46
N ARG A 79 -6.65 6.59 -6.64
CA ARG A 79 -6.91 5.80 -7.85
C ARG A 79 -6.37 4.38 -7.70
N THR A 80 -5.13 4.21 -7.24
CA THR A 80 -4.51 2.88 -7.06
C THR A 80 -5.33 1.99 -6.13
N ILE A 81 -5.76 2.50 -4.97
CA ILE A 81 -6.49 1.67 -4.00
C ILE A 81 -7.88 1.27 -4.54
N ILE A 82 -8.60 2.17 -5.20
CA ILE A 82 -9.92 1.88 -5.80
C ILE A 82 -9.81 0.88 -6.96
N GLU A 83 -8.74 0.97 -7.75
CA GLU A 83 -8.54 0.10 -8.90
C GLU A 83 -8.13 -1.31 -8.50
N LYS A 84 -7.17 -1.45 -7.57
CA LYS A 84 -6.49 -2.72 -7.29
C LYS A 84 -6.91 -3.40 -5.99
N PHE A 85 -7.41 -2.65 -5.01
CA PHE A 85 -7.61 -3.14 -3.64
C PHE A 85 -9.02 -2.85 -3.11
N ASP A 86 -9.97 -2.54 -3.99
CA ASP A 86 -11.37 -2.38 -3.62
C ASP A 86 -11.93 -3.73 -3.13
N SER A 87 -12.40 -3.75 -1.89
CA SER A 87 -12.89 -4.97 -1.24
C SER A 87 -14.04 -5.65 -2.00
N SER A 88 -14.92 -4.88 -2.66
CA SER A 88 -16.02 -5.46 -3.42
C SER A 88 -15.48 -6.17 -4.66
N LYS A 89 -14.54 -5.54 -5.39
CA LYS A 89 -13.88 -6.17 -6.55
C LYS A 89 -13.12 -7.43 -6.17
N THR A 90 -12.25 -7.35 -5.15
CA THR A 90 -11.44 -8.48 -4.72
C THR A 90 -12.31 -9.64 -4.21
N THR A 91 -13.41 -9.34 -3.49
CA THR A 91 -14.35 -10.37 -3.03
C THR A 91 -15.03 -11.08 -4.20
N MET A 92 -15.46 -10.34 -5.22
CA MET A 92 -16.07 -10.94 -6.42
C MET A 92 -15.09 -11.83 -7.18
N GLU A 93 -13.81 -11.43 -7.30
CA GLU A 93 -12.78 -12.26 -7.92
C GLU A 93 -12.51 -13.53 -7.11
N LEU A 94 -12.38 -13.40 -5.79
CA LEU A 94 -12.20 -14.55 -4.90
C LEU A 94 -13.38 -15.52 -4.98
N GLN A 95 -14.61 -15.01 -5.03
CA GLN A 95 -15.81 -15.83 -5.20
C GLN A 95 -15.77 -16.64 -6.51
N LYS A 96 -15.34 -16.03 -7.61
CA LYS A 96 -15.20 -16.74 -8.90
C LYS A 96 -14.19 -17.89 -8.79
N LEU A 97 -13.08 -17.67 -8.10
CA LEU A 97 -12.06 -18.71 -7.90
C LEU A 97 -12.59 -19.87 -7.05
N PHE A 98 -13.35 -19.59 -5.98
CA PHE A 98 -13.98 -20.64 -5.20
C PHE A 98 -15.06 -21.40 -5.98
N ALA A 99 -15.85 -20.70 -6.80
CA ALA A 99 -16.85 -21.35 -7.65
C ALA A 99 -16.23 -22.22 -8.76
N ALA A 100 -15.02 -21.88 -9.22
CA ALA A 100 -14.28 -22.63 -10.21
C ALA A 100 -13.42 -23.77 -9.61
N ALA A 101 -13.28 -23.82 -8.28
CA ALA A 101 -12.48 -24.85 -7.64
C ALA A 101 -13.25 -26.19 -7.69
N PRO A 102 -12.62 -27.29 -8.16
CA PRO A 102 -13.22 -28.61 -8.04
C PRO A 102 -13.41 -28.97 -6.57
N GLU A 103 -14.49 -29.70 -6.24
CA GLU A 103 -14.70 -30.24 -4.89
C GLU A 103 -13.44 -31.00 -4.47
N ARG A 104 -12.84 -30.59 -3.34
CA ARG A 104 -11.79 -31.40 -2.73
C ARG A 104 -12.45 -32.67 -2.22
N VAL A 105 -12.14 -33.79 -2.86
CA VAL A 105 -12.40 -35.12 -2.30
C VAL A 105 -11.75 -35.14 -0.92
N ALA A 106 -12.55 -35.38 0.11
CA ALA A 106 -12.08 -35.45 1.49
C ALA A 106 -10.93 -36.46 1.57
N ALA A 107 -9.77 -36.02 2.08
CA ALA A 107 -8.68 -36.93 2.41
C ALA A 107 -9.14 -37.74 3.64
N GLU A 108 -9.32 -39.05 3.44
CA GLU A 108 -9.48 -40.06 4.49
C GLU A 108 -8.22 -40.19 5.35
#